data_AF-A0A2Z6M0I7-F1
#
_entry.id   AF-A0A2Z6M0I7-F1
#
_cell.length_a   1.000
_cell.length_b   1.000
_cell.length_c   1.000
_cell.angle_alpha   90.00
_cell.angle_beta   90.00
_cell.angle_gamma   90.00
#
_symmetry.space_group_name_H-M   'P 1'
#
loop_
_entity.id
_entity.type
_entity.pdbx_description
1 polymer ?
#
loop_
_entity_poly.entity_id
_entity_poly.type
_entity_poly.pdbx_seq_one_letter_code
_entity_poly.pdbx_strand_id
1 'polypeptide(L)'
;MAESSTFAELQAEMKQHLQTELGKFLDIMDIRDREYASRFAKLELASADRLDRIETAVESLLQKSTESAHDGSNSYSSRPPFQVRNVKLEFPWFDGKHAIEWIFKAEQFFEYYGTPDADRLTIAAVHLDQTVVPWYQMM
;
A
#
# COMPACT_ATOMS: atom_id res chain seq x y z
N MET A 1 -42.87 50.01 -34.45
CA MET A 1 -42.47 48.84 -35.28
C MET A 1 -40.96 48.58 -35.24
N ALA A 2 -40.09 49.59 -35.10
CA ALA A 2 -38.64 49.37 -35.01
C ALA A 2 -38.17 48.70 -33.70
N GLU A 3 -38.77 49.07 -32.56
CA GLU A 3 -38.37 48.55 -31.22
C GLU A 3 -38.72 47.07 -31.00
N SER A 4 -39.75 46.55 -31.67
CA SER A 4 -40.06 45.11 -31.62
C SER A 4 -39.05 44.28 -32.41
N SER A 5 -38.37 44.88 -33.39
CA SER A 5 -37.36 44.21 -34.21
C SER A 5 -36.06 44.00 -33.42
N THR A 6 -35.65 44.97 -32.62
CA THR A 6 -34.41 44.92 -31.84
C THR A 6 -34.49 43.96 -30.65
N PHE A 7 -35.64 43.86 -29.99
CA PHE A 7 -35.84 42.91 -28.90
C PHE A 7 -35.79 41.44 -29.38
N ALA A 8 -36.37 41.15 -30.54
CA ALA A 8 -36.34 39.82 -31.13
C ALA A 8 -34.92 39.40 -31.54
N GLU A 9 -34.13 40.34 -32.05
CA GLU A 9 -32.72 40.13 -32.41
C GLU A 9 -31.86 39.83 -31.18
N LEU A 10 -32.05 40.58 -30.09
CA LEU A 10 -31.35 40.37 -28.82
C LEU A 10 -31.70 39.01 -28.17
N GLN A 11 -32.96 38.57 -28.28
CA GLN A 11 -33.35 37.21 -27.86
C GLN A 11 -32.68 36.12 -28.69
N ALA A 12 -32.56 36.32 -30.00
CA ALA A 12 -31.91 35.37 -30.90
C ALA A 12 -30.42 35.24 -30.57
N GLU A 13 -29.72 36.36 -30.34
CA GLU A 13 -28.31 36.37 -29.94
C GLU A 13 -28.09 35.65 -28.60
N MET A 14 -28.92 35.93 -27.59
CA MET A 14 -28.80 35.28 -26.30
C MET A 14 -29.00 33.77 -26.40
N LYS A 15 -29.97 33.31 -27.19
CA LYS A 15 -30.22 31.89 -27.44
C LYS A 15 -29.05 31.24 -28.17
N GLN A 16 -28.51 31.91 -29.19
CA GLN A 16 -27.37 31.43 -29.96
C GLN A 16 -26.11 31.34 -29.08
N HIS A 17 -25.87 32.35 -28.22
CA HIS A 17 -24.77 32.35 -27.27
C HIS A 17 -24.85 31.18 -26.29
N LEU A 18 -26.02 30.95 -25.70
CA LEU A 18 -26.25 29.81 -24.80
C LEU A 18 -26.04 28.45 -25.49
N GLN A 19 -26.54 28.29 -26.73
CA GLN A 19 -26.30 27.08 -27.52
C GLN A 19 -24.81 26.88 -27.82
N THR A 20 -24.10 27.97 -28.11
CA THR A 20 -22.66 27.93 -28.39
C THR A 20 -21.86 27.53 -27.14
N GLU A 21 -22.18 28.10 -25.98
CA GLU A 21 -21.52 27.76 -24.72
C GLU A 21 -21.79 26.31 -24.29
N LEU A 22 -23.02 25.83 -24.44
CA LEU A 22 -23.35 24.42 -24.22
C LEU A 22 -22.58 23.49 -25.16
N GLY A 23 -22.46 23.87 -26.44
CA GLY A 23 -21.66 23.11 -27.42
C GLY A 23 -20.19 23.00 -27.00
N LYS A 24 -19.57 24.13 -26.65
CA LYS A 24 -18.18 24.14 -26.16
C LYS A 24 -17.99 23.30 -24.90
N PHE A 25 -18.94 23.34 -23.97
CA PHE A 25 -18.87 22.56 -22.74
C PHE A 25 -18.91 21.05 -23.03
N LEU A 26 -19.81 20.62 -23.92
CA LEU A 26 -19.90 19.22 -24.36
C LEU A 26 -18.62 18.77 -25.06
N ASP A 27 -18.04 19.60 -25.92
CA ASP A 27 -16.77 19.31 -26.60
C ASP A 27 -15.62 19.14 -25.60
N ILE A 28 -15.52 20.01 -24.60
CA ILE A 28 -14.50 19.91 -23.54
C ILE A 28 -14.67 18.61 -22.75
N MET A 29 -15.91 18.25 -22.44
CA MET A 29 -16.22 17.02 -21.72
C MET A 29 -15.81 15.78 -22.53
N ASP A 30 -16.14 15.73 -23.81
CA ASP A 30 -15.78 14.62 -24.70
C ASP A 30 -14.26 14.50 -24.87
N ILE A 31 -13.54 15.63 -25.01
CA ILE A 31 -12.07 15.64 -25.04
C ILE A 31 -11.49 15.05 -23.75
N ARG A 32 -12.01 15.50 -22.61
CA ARG A 32 -11.53 15.06 -21.30
C ARG A 32 -11.82 13.56 -21.08
N ASP A 33 -12.99 13.08 -21.48
CA ASP A 33 -13.38 11.68 -21.33
C ASP A 33 -12.51 10.76 -22.21
N ARG A 34 -12.19 11.19 -23.44
CA ARG A 34 -11.23 10.48 -24.31
C ARG A 34 -9.82 10.45 -23.71
N GLU A 35 -9.38 11.53 -23.08
CA GLU A 35 -8.09 11.58 -22.41
C GLU A 35 -8.06 10.62 -21.21
N TYR A 36 -9.11 10.61 -20.39
CA TYR A 36 -9.24 9.68 -19.26
C TYR A 36 -9.25 8.22 -19.72
N ALA A 37 -10.03 7.89 -20.76
CA ALA A 37 -10.06 6.55 -21.33
C ALA A 37 -8.65 6.13 -21.82
N SER A 38 -7.93 7.04 -22.47
CA SER A 38 -6.56 6.78 -22.95
C SER A 38 -5.57 6.56 -21.79
N ARG A 39 -5.66 7.39 -20.75
CA ARG A 39 -4.82 7.24 -19.54
C ARG A 39 -5.13 5.94 -18.82
N PHE A 40 -6.40 5.56 -18.75
CA PHE A 40 -6.84 4.33 -18.12
C PHE A 40 -6.31 3.10 -18.86
N ALA A 41 -6.49 3.03 -20.18
CA ALA A 41 -5.95 1.93 -21.00
C ALA A 41 -4.42 1.81 -20.87
N LYS A 42 -3.71 2.94 -20.80
CA LYS A 42 -2.26 2.95 -20.58
C LYS A 42 -1.88 2.42 -19.20
N LEU A 43 -2.64 2.77 -18.17
CA LEU A 43 -2.41 2.29 -16.81
C LEU A 43 -2.67 0.79 -16.71
N GLU A 44 -3.75 0.30 -17.31
CA GLU A 44 -4.13 -1.11 -17.36
C GLU A 44 -3.02 -1.93 -18.03
N LEU A 45 -2.55 -1.51 -19.21
CA LEU A 45 -1.44 -2.16 -19.91
C LEU A 45 -0.16 -2.18 -19.06
N ALA A 46 0.22 -1.04 -18.49
CA ALA A 46 1.41 -0.95 -17.63
C ALA A 46 1.29 -1.77 -16.34
N SER A 47 0.07 -2.00 -15.86
CA SER A 47 -0.20 -2.84 -14.69
C SER A 47 -0.14 -4.32 -15.02
N ALA A 48 -0.64 -4.74 -16.18
CA ALA A 48 -0.56 -6.13 -16.66
C ALA A 48 0.91 -6.56 -16.79
N ASP A 49 1.76 -5.76 -17.43
CA ASP A 49 3.20 -6.04 -17.55
C ASP A 49 3.89 -6.17 -16.19
N ARG A 50 3.44 -5.42 -15.17
CA ARG A 50 4.01 -5.49 -13.82
C ARG A 50 3.56 -6.76 -13.11
N LEU A 51 2.31 -7.19 -13.30
CA LEU A 51 1.77 -8.40 -12.71
C LEU A 51 2.48 -9.64 -13.25
N ASP A 52 2.67 -9.74 -14.57
CA ASP A 52 3.41 -10.86 -15.20
C ASP A 52 4.85 -10.99 -14.66
N ARG A 53 5.52 -9.84 -14.44
CA ARG A 53 6.88 -9.82 -13.85
C ARG A 53 6.89 -10.29 -12.40
N ILE A 54 5.87 -9.94 -11.63
CA ILE A 54 5.74 -10.38 -10.24
C ILE A 54 5.46 -11.89 -10.20
N GLU A 55 4.54 -12.37 -11.05
CA GLU A 55 4.23 -13.80 -11.16
C GLU A 55 5.49 -14.62 -11.48
N THR A 56 6.22 -14.22 -12.53
CA THR A 56 7.47 -14.89 -12.92
C THR A 56 8.52 -14.87 -11.79
N ALA A 57 8.64 -13.75 -11.07
CA ALA A 57 9.57 -13.64 -9.94
C ALA A 57 9.19 -14.55 -8.76
N VAL A 58 7.89 -14.67 -8.47
CA VAL A 58 7.37 -15.55 -7.43
C VAL A 58 7.62 -17.02 -7.79
N GLU A 59 7.35 -17.43 -9.04
CA GLU A 59 7.64 -18.79 -9.51
C GLU A 59 9.12 -19.15 -9.39
N SER A 60 10.02 -18.23 -9.78
CA SER A 60 11.46 -18.42 -9.66
C SER A 60 11.91 -18.61 -8.20
N LEU A 61 11.33 -17.85 -7.26
CA LEU A 61 11.61 -17.99 -5.84
C LEU A 61 11.11 -19.33 -5.29
N LEU A 62 9.93 -19.77 -5.72
CA LEU A 62 9.36 -21.07 -5.32
C LEU A 62 10.25 -22.23 -5.79
N GLN A 63 10.73 -22.17 -7.03
CA GLN A 63 11.59 -23.20 -7.61
C GLN A 63 12.96 -23.27 -6.93
N LYS A 64 13.59 -22.12 -6.67
CA LYS A 64 14.88 -22.03 -5.93
C LYS A 64 14.78 -22.57 -4.49
N SER A 65 13.61 -22.44 -3.87
CA SER A 65 13.34 -22.96 -2.53
C SER A 65 13.33 -24.49 -2.50
N THR A 66 12.91 -25.15 -3.59
CA THR A 66 12.90 -26.62 -3.70
C THR A 66 14.27 -27.24 -3.98
N GLU A 67 15.19 -26.50 -4.63
CA GLU A 67 16.56 -26.97 -4.92
C GLU A 67 17.50 -26.80 -3.73
N SER A 68 17.23 -25.84 -2.83
CA SER A 68 18.06 -25.59 -1.63
C SER A 68 17.70 -26.49 -0.44
N ALA A 69 16.73 -27.39 -0.59
CA ALA A 69 16.28 -28.29 0.47
C ALA A 69 17.09 -29.60 0.61
N HIS A 70 18.10 -29.84 -0.24
CA HIS A 70 18.88 -31.09 -0.22
C HIS A 70 20.29 -30.98 0.43
N ASP A 71 20.65 -29.85 1.07
CA ASP A 71 21.92 -29.76 1.83
C ASP A 71 21.76 -29.07 3.20
N GLY A 72 20.78 -29.55 3.97
CA GLY A 72 20.52 -29.09 5.34
C GLY A 72 20.54 -30.22 6.37
N SER A 73 21.24 -31.32 6.08
CA SER A 73 21.36 -32.42 7.03
C SER A 73 22.47 -32.12 8.04
N ASN A 74 22.04 -31.78 9.26
CA ASN A 74 22.67 -32.19 10.52
C ASN A 74 23.95 -31.43 10.96
N SER A 75 23.81 -30.35 11.74
CA SER A 75 24.92 -29.85 12.59
C SER A 75 24.51 -29.00 13.82
N TYR A 76 23.26 -28.99 14.27
CA TYR A 76 22.89 -28.24 15.49
C TYR A 76 22.98 -29.04 16.80
N SER A 77 23.43 -30.29 16.77
CA SER A 77 23.42 -31.19 17.93
C SER A 77 24.73 -31.27 18.73
N SER A 78 25.74 -30.43 18.47
CA SER A 78 27.01 -30.45 19.23
C SER A 78 27.59 -29.07 19.58
N ARG A 79 26.76 -28.05 19.81
CA ARG A 79 27.24 -26.88 20.55
C ARG A 79 27.12 -27.15 22.05
N PRO A 80 28.22 -27.11 22.82
CA PRO A 80 28.10 -27.17 24.27
C PRO A 80 27.19 -26.02 24.73
N PRO A 81 26.27 -26.25 25.68
CA PRO A 81 25.34 -25.23 26.09
C PRO A 81 26.13 -24.02 26.61
N PHE A 82 25.99 -22.90 25.91
CA PHE A 82 26.45 -21.61 26.41
C PHE A 82 25.63 -21.31 27.66
N GLN A 83 26.18 -21.63 28.85
CA GLN A 83 25.59 -21.29 30.14
C GLN A 83 25.73 -19.78 30.38
N VAL A 84 24.92 -19.01 29.67
CA VAL A 84 24.59 -17.65 30.08
C VAL A 84 23.65 -17.82 31.24
N ARG A 85 24.04 -17.26 32.39
CA ARG A 85 23.10 -16.92 33.45
C ARG A 85 21.83 -16.38 32.81
N ASN A 86 20.67 -16.93 33.14
CA ASN A 86 19.37 -16.56 32.57
C ASN A 86 19.26 -15.03 32.43
N VAL A 87 19.48 -14.52 31.22
CA VAL A 87 19.34 -13.09 30.93
C VAL A 87 17.86 -12.89 30.71
N LYS A 88 17.20 -12.25 31.68
CA LYS A 88 15.82 -11.84 31.49
C LYS A 88 15.82 -10.62 30.57
N LEU A 89 15.37 -10.80 29.33
CA LEU A 89 15.11 -9.67 28.45
C LEU A 89 13.76 -9.06 28.85
N GLU A 90 13.68 -7.74 28.80
CA GLU A 90 12.42 -7.00 28.93
C GLU A 90 11.96 -6.64 27.51
N PHE A 91 10.65 -6.71 27.25
CA PHE A 91 10.12 -6.39 25.94
C PHE A 91 10.23 -4.87 25.68
N PRO A 92 10.70 -4.44 24.49
CA PRO A 92 10.92 -3.02 24.21
C PRO A 92 9.60 -2.26 24.05
N TRP A 93 9.52 -1.05 24.61
CA TRP A 93 8.41 -0.12 24.38
C TRP A 93 8.58 0.58 23.02
N PHE A 94 7.49 0.76 22.27
CA PHE A 94 7.47 1.57 21.04
C PHE A 94 6.79 2.94 21.22
N ASP A 95 7.52 4.02 20.97
CA ASP A 95 7.06 5.42 21.08
C ASP A 95 6.62 6.03 19.73
N GLY A 96 6.56 5.21 18.67
CA GLY A 96 6.25 5.69 17.32
C GLY A 96 7.47 6.11 16.50
N LYS A 97 8.68 6.07 17.07
CA LYS A 97 9.94 6.43 16.38
C LYS A 97 10.85 5.21 16.24
N HIS A 98 11.79 5.28 15.30
CA HIS A 98 12.81 4.23 15.10
C HIS A 98 12.23 2.81 14.95
N ALA A 99 11.14 2.67 14.17
CA ALA A 99 10.40 1.40 14.04
C ALA A 99 11.29 0.19 13.68
N ILE A 100 12.28 0.37 12.81
CA ILE A 100 13.21 -0.72 12.42
C ILE A 100 14.04 -1.20 13.60
N GLU A 101 14.54 -0.29 14.44
CA GLU A 101 15.32 -0.64 15.63
C GLU A 101 14.45 -1.33 16.68
N TRP A 102 13.18 -0.90 16.82
CA TRP A 102 12.22 -1.53 17.71
C TRP A 102 11.85 -2.94 17.24
N ILE A 103 11.54 -3.12 15.95
CA ILE A 103 11.24 -4.43 15.34
C ILE A 103 12.40 -5.39 15.59
N PHE A 104 13.64 -4.96 15.31
CA PHE A 104 14.82 -5.80 15.51
C PHE A 104 14.96 -6.28 16.96
N LYS A 105 14.71 -5.41 17.95
CA LYS A 105 14.75 -5.79 19.37
C LYS A 105 13.60 -6.73 19.76
N ALA A 106 12.41 -6.50 19.20
CA ALA A 106 11.25 -7.36 19.44
C ALA A 106 11.47 -8.77 18.85
N GLU A 107 12.04 -8.88 17.65
CA GLU A 107 12.38 -10.15 17.02
C GLU A 107 13.40 -10.95 17.86
N GLN A 108 14.45 -10.29 18.35
CA GLN A 108 15.42 -10.93 19.25
C GLN A 108 14.79 -11.43 20.55
N PHE A 109 13.85 -10.68 21.12
CA PHE A 109 13.11 -11.11 22.31
C PHE A 109 12.29 -12.38 22.02
N PHE A 110 11.55 -12.40 20.91
CA PHE A 110 10.69 -13.53 20.55
C PHE A 110 11.50 -14.78 20.20
N GLU A 111 12.63 -14.63 19.52
CA GLU A 111 13.55 -15.72 19.22
C GLU A 111 14.16 -16.30 20.51
N TYR A 112 14.58 -15.44 21.44
CA TYR A 112 15.17 -15.87 22.72
C TYR A 112 14.19 -16.69 23.57
N TYR A 113 12.92 -16.28 23.63
CA TYR A 113 11.89 -16.97 24.42
C TYR A 113 11.10 -18.03 23.62
N GLY A 114 11.36 -18.20 22.33
CA GLY A 114 10.59 -19.10 21.47
C GLY A 114 9.11 -18.75 21.41
N THR A 115 8.77 -17.46 21.37
CA THR A 115 7.37 -16.99 21.44
C THR A 115 6.59 -17.34 20.18
N PRO A 116 5.42 -18.02 20.28
CA PRO A 116 4.54 -18.31 19.14
C PRO A 116 3.92 -17.06 18.53
N ASP A 117 3.66 -17.06 17.22
CA ASP A 117 3.17 -15.88 16.48
C ASP A 117 1.88 -15.28 17.04
N ALA A 118 0.95 -16.12 17.53
CA ALA A 118 -0.28 -15.67 18.17
C ALA A 118 -0.01 -14.78 19.40
N ASP A 119 1.00 -15.14 20.19
CA ASP A 119 1.36 -14.41 21.42
C ASP A 119 2.21 -13.18 21.11
N ARG A 120 2.99 -13.19 20.02
CA ARG A 120 3.83 -12.05 19.59
C ARG A 120 3.00 -10.79 19.39
N LEU A 121 1.86 -10.91 18.71
CA LEU A 121 0.98 -9.78 18.42
C LEU A 121 0.41 -9.19 19.71
N THR A 122 -0.06 -10.04 20.63
CA THR A 122 -0.58 -9.60 21.93
C THR A 122 0.49 -8.89 22.75
N ILE A 123 1.70 -9.45 22.85
CA ILE A 123 2.81 -8.85 23.60
C ILE A 123 3.20 -7.50 23.00
N ALA A 124 3.34 -7.42 21.67
CA ALA A 124 3.69 -6.19 20.98
C ALA A 124 2.65 -5.08 21.19
N ALA A 125 1.35 -5.41 21.07
CA ALA A 125 0.27 -4.45 21.21
C ALA A 125 0.21 -3.79 22.60
N VAL A 126 0.50 -4.55 23.67
CA VAL A 126 0.51 -4.02 25.04
C VAL A 126 1.69 -3.06 25.29
N HIS A 127 2.75 -3.13 24.49
CA HIS A 127 3.95 -2.31 24.64
C HIS A 127 4.04 -1.15 23.61
N LEU A 128 2.91 -0.80 22.99
CA LEU A 128 2.77 0.42 22.20
C LEU A 128 2.47 1.61 23.13
N ASP A 129 3.07 2.77 22.87
CA ASP A 129 2.78 4.01 23.59
C ASP A 129 1.34 4.51 23.31
N GLN A 130 0.75 5.20 24.28
CA GLN A 130 -0.59 5.78 24.21
C GLN A 130 -0.76 6.74 23.01
N THR A 131 0.34 7.32 22.51
CA THR A 131 0.36 8.16 21.31
C THR A 131 0.23 7.37 20.00
N VAL A 132 0.56 6.07 20.05
CA VAL A 132 0.59 5.12 18.92
C VAL A 132 -0.67 4.24 18.92
N VAL A 133 -1.21 3.91 20.10
CA VAL A 133 -2.40 3.06 20.25
C VAL A 133 -3.61 3.49 19.38
N PRO A 134 -3.96 4.78 19.23
CA PRO A 134 -5.14 5.18 18.46
C PRO A 134 -5.09 4.77 16.99
N TRP A 135 -3.95 4.90 16.30
CA TRP A 135 -3.87 4.50 14.90
C TRP A 135 -3.88 2.98 14.73
N TYR A 136 -3.28 2.25 15.67
CA TYR A 136 -3.28 0.79 15.66
C TYR A 136 -4.68 0.21 15.82
N GLN A 137 -5.53 0.85 16.63
CA GLN A 137 -6.93 0.46 16.81
C GLN A 137 -7.84 0.80 15.61
N MET A 138 -7.40 1.70 14.73
CA MET A 138 -8.16 2.09 13.54
C MET A 138 -7.90 1.19 12.31
N MET A 139 -6.85 0.37 12.36
CA MET A 139 -6.51 -0.65 11.35
C MET A 139 -7.25 -1.96 11.65
#